data_AF-A0A3B8Q5P9-F1
#
_entry.id   AF-A0A3B8Q5P9-F1
#
_cell.length_a   1.000
_cell.length_b   1.000
_cell.length_c   1.000
_cell.angle_alpha   90.00
_cell.angle_beta   90.00
_cell.angle_gamma   90.00
#
_symmetry.space_group_name_H-M   'P 1'
#
loop_
_entity.id
_entity.type
_entity.pdbx_description
1 polymer ?
#
loop_
_entity_poly.entity_id
_entity_poly.type
_entity_poly.pdbx_seq_one_letter_code
_entity_poly.pdbx_strand_id
1 'polypeptide(L)' 'MRLVALTKALLVKWASTKDHWRDDQARQFEQTYLVELEAGVENTVGVIEQLDEMLTRLRSDCE' A
#
# COMPACT_ATOMS: atom_id res chain seq x y z
N MET A 1 -6.21 -7.18 -5.03
CA MET A 1 -4.77 -7.15 -5.38
C MET A 1 -3.93 -7.63 -4.18
N ARG A 2 -2.93 -8.52 -4.39
CA ARG A 2 -2.14 -9.14 -3.29
C ARG A 2 -1.33 -8.12 -2.48
N LEU A 3 -0.80 -7.08 -3.13
CA LEU A 3 -0.02 -6.02 -2.47
C LEU A 3 -0.81 -5.32 -1.36
N VAL A 4 -2.01 -4.83 -1.68
CA VAL A 4 -2.92 -4.18 -0.72
C VAL A 4 -3.26 -5.08 0.47
N ALA A 5 -3.52 -6.36 0.22
CA ALA A 5 -3.87 -7.31 1.28
C ALA A 5 -2.70 -7.51 2.28
N LEU A 6 -1.47 -7.60 1.76
CA LEU A 6 -0.28 -7.75 2.60
C LEU A 6 0.02 -6.47 3.40
N THR A 7 -0.13 -5.28 2.78
CA THR A 7 0.05 -4.00 3.47
C THR A 7 -0.97 -3.83 4.60
N LYS A 8 -2.25 -4.16 4.37
CA LYS A 8 -3.27 -4.14 5.43
C LYS A 8 -2.95 -5.11 6.56
N ALA A 9 -2.49 -6.32 6.24
CA ALA A 9 -2.08 -7.29 7.26
C ALA A 9 -0.90 -6.80 8.10
N LEU A 10 0.05 -6.08 7.49
CA LEU A 10 1.15 -5.42 8.19
C LEU A 10 0.63 -4.34 9.15
N LEU A 11 -0.26 -3.45 8.69
CA LEU A 11 -0.81 -2.38 9.51
C LEU A 11 -1.62 -2.91 10.71
N VAL A 12 -2.34 -4.02 10.54
CA VAL A 12 -3.02 -4.72 11.64
C VAL A 12 -2.00 -5.21 12.68
N LYS A 13 -0.90 -5.84 12.23
CA LYS A 13 0.17 -6.26 13.15
C LYS A 13 0.82 -5.08 13.85
N TRP A 14 1.04 -3.98 13.14
CA TRP A 14 1.59 -2.76 13.73
C TRP A 14 0.69 -2.19 14.82
N ALA A 15 -0.63 -2.18 14.63
CA ALA A 15 -1.58 -1.75 15.66
C ALA A 15 -1.43 -2.56 16.96
N SER A 16 -1.29 -3.89 16.86
CA SER A 16 -1.03 -4.75 18.03
C SER A 16 0.36 -4.53 18.65
N THR A 17 1.39 -4.28 17.84
CA THR A 17 2.73 -3.92 18.35
C THR A 17 2.69 -2.64 19.16
N LYS A 18 1.92 -1.65 18.69
CA LYS A 18 1.70 -0.40 19.40
C LYS A 18 0.97 -0.60 20.72
N ASP A 19 0.46 -1.77 21.09
CA ASP A 19 -0.06 -1.98 22.44
C ASP A 19 1.04 -2.03 23.51
N HIS A 20 2.24 -2.41 23.11
CA HIS A 20 3.38 -2.62 24.01
C HIS A 20 4.54 -1.67 23.71
N TRP A 21 4.65 -1.15 22.48
CA TRP A 21 5.69 -0.23 22.05
C TRP A 21 5.09 1.11 21.61
N ARG A 22 5.13 2.11 22.50
CA ARG A 22 4.43 3.41 22.34
C ARG A 22 5.34 4.64 22.54
N ASP A 23 6.64 4.44 22.52
CA ASP A 23 7.60 5.52 22.72
C ASP A 23 7.80 6.36 21.44
N ASP A 24 8.69 7.35 21.53
CA ASP A 24 9.01 8.22 20.40
C ASP A 24 9.67 7.45 19.24
N GLN A 25 10.34 6.33 19.49
CA GLN A 25 10.89 5.48 18.44
C GLN A 25 9.78 4.78 17.65
N ALA A 26 8.74 4.29 18.34
CA ALA A 26 7.57 3.71 17.68
C ALA A 26 6.87 4.74 16.78
N ARG A 27 6.74 5.99 17.24
CA ARG A 27 6.18 7.09 16.44
C ARG A 27 7.05 7.41 15.22
N GLN A 28 8.36 7.51 15.41
CA GLN A 28 9.30 7.76 14.31
C GLN A 28 9.25 6.64 13.27
N PHE A 29 9.19 5.38 13.71
CA PHE A 29 9.08 4.22 12.83
C PHE A 29 7.81 4.28 11.97
N GLU A 30 6.65 4.55 12.58
CA GLU A 30 5.38 4.68 11.86
C GLU A 30 5.45 5.76 10.78
N GLN A 31 5.95 6.95 11.14
CA GLN A 31 6.05 8.07 10.21
C GLN A 31 7.07 7.83 9.10
N THR A 32 8.23 7.26 9.42
CA THR A 32 9.34 7.11 8.46
C THR A 32 9.09 5.97 7.48
N TYR A 33 8.42 4.91 7.92
CA TYR A 33 8.33 3.68 7.13
C TYR A 33 6.90 3.30 6.76
N LEU A 34 5.96 3.33 7.71
CA LEU A 34 4.62 2.79 7.46
C LEU A 34 3.74 3.76 6.68
N VAL A 35 3.79 5.05 7.00
CA VAL A 35 3.06 6.10 6.25
C VAL A 35 3.54 6.14 4.79
N GLU A 36 4.86 6.17 4.58
CA GLU A 36 5.45 6.17 3.24
C GLU A 36 5.14 4.88 2.47
N LEU A 37 5.16 3.72 3.15
CA LEU A 37 4.80 2.45 2.53
C LEU A 37 3.32 2.42 2.11
N GLU A 38 2.42 2.91 2.95
CA GLU A 38 0.98 2.95 2.64
C GLU A 38 0.72 3.85 1.41
N ALA A 39 1.28 5.06 1.41
CA ALA A 39 1.17 5.99 0.27
C ALA A 39 1.76 5.40 -1.03
N GLY A 40 2.92 4.75 -0.93
CA GLY A 40 3.57 4.10 -2.07
C GLY A 40 2.74 2.94 -2.65
N VAL A 41 2.07 2.17 -1.78
CA VAL A 41 1.18 1.08 -2.19
C VAL A 41 -0.07 1.63 -2.88
N GLU A 42 -0.69 2.67 -2.34
CA GLU A 42 -1.86 3.32 -2.96
C GLU A 42 -1.53 3.85 -4.36
N ASN A 43 -0.41 4.57 -4.50
CA ASN A 43 0.05 5.05 -5.79
C ASN A 43 0.30 3.90 -6.78
N THR A 44 0.99 2.84 -6.33
CA THR A 44 1.28 1.67 -7.17
C THR A 44 0.00 0.99 -7.66
N VAL A 45 -1.02 0.87 -6.81
CA VAL A 45 -2.33 0.32 -7.18
C VAL A 45 -2.97 1.19 -8.27
N GLY A 46 -3.00 2.51 -8.08
CA GLY A 46 -3.57 3.42 -9.06
C GLY A 46 -2.87 3.38 -10.42
N VAL A 47 -1.54 3.24 -10.44
CA VAL A 47 -0.78 3.06 -11.69
C VAL A 47 -1.13 1.74 -12.37
N ILE A 48 -1.27 0.65 -11.61
CA ILE A 48 -1.62 -0.66 -12.16
C ILE A 48 -3.03 -0.66 -12.75
N GLU A 49 -3.98 0.01 -12.09
CA GLU A 49 -5.34 0.19 -12.61
C GLU A 49 -5.35 0.99 -13.91
N GLN A 50 -4.58 2.08 -13.99
CA GLN A 50 -4.42 2.85 -15.23
C GLN A 50 -3.81 2.02 -16.37
N LEU A 51 -2.81 1.19 -16.07
CA LEU A 51 -2.21 0.30 -17.06
C LEU A 51 -3.22 -0.74 -17.57
N ASP A 52 -4.03 -1.32 -16.68
CA ASP A 52 -5.07 -2.28 -17.05
C ASP A 52 -6.12 -1.65 -17.98
N GLU A 53 -6.54 -0.41 -17.69
CA GLU A 53 -7.43 0.35 -18.57
C GLU A 53 -6.81 0.60 -19.96
N MET A 54 -5.55 1.03 -20.00
CA MET A 54 -4.85 1.29 -21.27
C MET A 54 -4.72 0.02 -22.12
N LEU A 55 -4.33 -1.10 -21.50
CA LEU A 55 -4.20 -2.39 -22.18
C LEU A 55 -5.56 -2.89 -22.68
N THR A 56 -6.62 -2.69 -21.91
CA THR A 56 -7.99 -3.07 -22.31
C THR A 56 -8.46 -2.26 -23.52
N ARG A 57 -8.19 -0.95 -23.55
CA ARG A 57 -8.51 -0.09 -24.70
C ARG A 57 -7.72 -0.48 -25.94
N LEU A 58 -6.40 -0.66 -25.81
CA LEU A 58 -5.54 -1.10 -26.93
C LEU A 58 -6.01 -2.41 -27.55
N ARG A 59 -6.48 -3.35 -26.73
CA ARG A 59 -7.06 -4.60 -27.22
C ARG A 59 -8.35 -4.35 -28.00
N SER A 60 -9.26 -3.52 -27.47
CA SER A 60 -10.51 -3.17 -28.14
C SER A 60 -10.30 -2.42 -29.45
N ASP A 61 -9.23 -1.63 -29.58
CA ASP A 61 -8.91 -0.87 -30.79
C ASP A 61 -8.28 -1.76 -31.90
N CYS A 62 -7.82 -2.96 -31.54
CA CYS A 62 -7.22 -3.94 -32.47
C CYS A 62 -8.19 -5.05 -32.93
N GLU A 63 -9.40 -5.11 -32.35
CA GLU A 63 -10.50 -6.02 -32.75
C GLU A 63 -11.44 -5.32 -33.74
#